data_AF-A0A9W8JYD3-F1
#
_entry.id   AF-A0A9W8JYD3-F1
#
_cell.length_a   1.000
_cell.length_b   1.000
_cell.length_c   1.000
_cell.angle_alpha   90.00
_cell.angle_beta   90.00
_cell.angle_gamma   90.00
#
_symmetry.space_group_name_H-M   'P 1'
#
loop_
_entity.id
_entity.type
_entity.pdbx_description
1 polymer ?
#
loop_
_entity_poly.entity_id
_entity_poly.type
_entity_poly.pdbx_seq_one_letter_code
_entity_poly.pdbx_strand_id
1 'polypeptide(L)'
;MFRARLEQARVLKKLVNAFVDLGIRHEKIAFSKEGIMLRGMDKFHICQVEFFLAKRAFESYALCHDLCMSLPIDVASLATVLKKTNNDDVCTLKAGHRAKVLTVTIEARDQPWLVSKHDVPLIDPGSEYLVISRIQYDAKITMIARIVHELHELSGSVDIQIIHEEARFTALDEGMGKPLSYLQVHYDFYEGVLKYYIAPKITDEEEN
;
A
#
# COMPACT_ATOMS: atom_id res chain seq x y z
N MET A 1 20.59 10.84 -11.99
CA MET A 1 20.96 9.55 -11.34
C MET A 1 20.30 9.51 -9.98
N PHE A 2 19.61 8.42 -9.68
CA PHE A 2 18.96 8.15 -8.41
C PHE A 2 19.65 6.98 -7.72
N ARG A 3 19.85 7.10 -6.40
CA ARG A 3 20.34 6.04 -5.53
C ARG A 3 19.61 6.14 -4.19
N ALA A 4 18.96 5.06 -3.77
CA ALA A 4 18.37 4.96 -2.45
C ALA A 4 18.75 3.64 -1.79
N ARG A 5 19.19 3.68 -0.53
CA ARG A 5 19.58 2.53 0.28
C ARG A 5 18.62 2.38 1.46
N LEU A 6 18.03 1.21 1.62
CA LEU A 6 17.19 0.84 2.75
C LEU A 6 17.89 -0.23 3.56
N GLU A 7 18.00 -0.03 4.88
CA GLU A 7 18.59 -1.03 5.78
C GLU A 7 17.81 -2.34 5.82
N GLN A 8 16.49 -2.29 5.61
CA GLN A 8 15.62 -3.46 5.71
C GLN A 8 14.80 -3.62 4.42
N ALA A 9 15.14 -4.61 3.62
CA ALA A 9 14.42 -4.95 2.40
C ALA A 9 12.94 -5.30 2.63
N ARG A 10 12.56 -5.72 3.85
CA ARG A 10 11.16 -6.05 4.20
C ARG A 10 10.16 -4.94 3.86
N VAL A 11 10.55 -3.68 3.99
CA VAL A 11 9.65 -2.54 3.75
C VAL A 11 9.26 -2.50 2.27
N LEU A 12 10.26 -2.54 1.39
CA LEU A 12 10.04 -2.54 -0.05
C LEU A 12 9.35 -3.84 -0.52
N LYS A 13 9.71 -4.99 0.08
CA LYS A 13 9.10 -6.28 -0.23
C LYS A 13 7.61 -6.32 0.10
N LYS A 14 7.23 -5.91 1.31
CA LYS A 14 5.82 -5.83 1.73
C LYS A 14 5.02 -4.90 0.84
N LEU A 15 5.61 -3.75 0.49
CA LEU A 15 4.98 -2.82 -0.43
C LEU A 15 4.74 -3.44 -1.80
N VAL A 16 5.79 -3.93 -2.44
CA VAL A 16 5.69 -4.40 -3.82
C VAL A 16 4.72 -5.57 -3.91
N ASN A 17 4.70 -6.44 -2.89
CA ASN A 17 3.71 -7.51 -2.79
C ASN A 17 2.27 -6.97 -2.69
N ALA A 18 2.01 -5.94 -1.87
CA ALA A 18 0.69 -5.35 -1.76
C ALA A 18 0.17 -4.82 -3.11
N PHE A 19 1.03 -4.20 -3.93
CA PHE A 19 0.66 -3.77 -5.28
C PHE A 19 0.36 -4.94 -6.21
N VAL A 20 1.14 -6.03 -6.14
CA VAL A 20 0.88 -7.25 -6.91
C VAL A 20 -0.46 -7.87 -6.53
N ASP A 21 -0.78 -7.93 -5.23
CA ASP A 21 -2.02 -8.52 -4.71
C ASP A 21 -3.26 -7.72 -5.18
N LEU A 22 -3.11 -6.41 -5.33
CA LEU A 22 -4.14 -5.52 -5.92
C LEU A 22 -4.25 -5.62 -7.44
N GLY A 23 -3.40 -6.42 -8.09
CA GLY A 23 -3.38 -6.58 -9.55
C GLY A 23 -2.73 -5.41 -10.30
N ILE A 24 -2.00 -4.54 -9.60
CA ILE A 24 -1.30 -3.40 -10.20
C ILE A 24 0.01 -3.89 -10.83
N ARG A 25 0.12 -3.79 -12.15
CA ARG A 25 1.27 -4.34 -12.89
C ARG A 25 2.21 -3.29 -13.46
N HIS A 26 1.67 -2.31 -14.18
CA HIS A 26 2.46 -1.38 -14.98
C HIS A 26 2.25 0.03 -14.48
N GLU A 27 3.16 0.50 -13.64
CA GLU A 27 3.03 1.82 -13.01
C GLU A 27 4.35 2.59 -12.98
N LYS A 28 4.23 3.89 -12.73
CA LYS A 28 5.36 4.79 -12.58
C LYS A 28 5.75 4.92 -11.11
N ILE A 29 7.01 4.60 -10.81
CA ILE A 29 7.61 5.06 -9.55
C ILE A 29 8.14 6.48 -9.78
N ALA A 30 7.61 7.43 -9.01
CA ALA A 30 8.08 8.79 -8.94
C ALA A 30 9.09 8.96 -7.79
N PHE A 31 10.21 9.59 -8.09
CA PHE A 31 11.28 9.90 -7.15
C PHE A 31 11.39 11.42 -7.03
N SER A 32 11.16 11.93 -5.83
CA SER A 32 11.23 13.36 -5.50
C SER A 32 12.30 13.60 -4.43
N LYS A 33 12.50 14.86 -4.01
CA LYS A 33 13.37 15.17 -2.87
C LYS A 33 12.81 14.68 -1.54
N GLU A 34 11.48 14.55 -1.47
CA GLU A 34 10.75 14.17 -0.26
C GLU A 34 10.72 12.66 -0.08
N GLY A 35 10.82 11.88 -1.15
CA GLY A 35 10.78 10.43 -1.09
C GLY A 35 10.46 9.74 -2.41
N ILE A 36 10.03 8.48 -2.29
CA ILE A 36 9.58 7.64 -3.39
C ILE A 36 8.06 7.53 -3.32
N MET A 37 7.38 7.74 -4.44
CA MET A 37 5.94 7.60 -4.56
C MET A 37 5.60 6.57 -5.64
N LEU A 38 4.64 5.71 -5.35
CA LEU A 38 4.04 4.81 -6.32
C LEU A 38 2.54 4.95 -6.19
N ARG A 39 1.86 5.20 -7.31
CA ARG A 39 0.42 5.34 -7.37
C ARG A 39 -0.09 4.45 -8.50
N GLY A 40 -1.19 3.76 -8.28
CA GLY A 40 -1.85 2.96 -9.31
C GLY A 40 -3.31 2.71 -8.98
N MET A 41 -4.04 2.19 -9.96
CA MET A 41 -5.42 1.74 -9.79
C MET A 41 -5.50 0.22 -9.86
N ASP A 42 -6.48 -0.37 -9.17
CA ASP A 42 -6.79 -1.78 -9.31
C ASP A 42 -7.27 -2.14 -10.73
N LYS A 43 -7.36 -3.43 -11.03
CA LYS A 43 -7.79 -3.95 -12.34
C LYS A 43 -9.17 -3.49 -12.79
N PHE A 44 -10.06 -3.10 -11.87
CA PHE A 44 -11.40 -2.60 -12.19
C PHE A 44 -11.49 -1.08 -12.21
N HIS A 45 -10.40 -0.36 -11.94
CA HIS A 45 -10.35 1.10 -11.86
C HIS A 45 -11.34 1.71 -10.84
N ILE A 46 -11.62 0.97 -9.76
CA ILE A 46 -12.49 1.40 -8.67
C ILE A 46 -11.64 1.96 -7.51
N CYS A 47 -10.55 1.27 -7.18
CA CYS A 47 -9.70 1.56 -6.05
C CYS A 47 -8.37 2.16 -6.51
N GLN A 48 -8.12 3.40 -6.13
CA GLN A 48 -6.81 4.02 -6.26
C GLN A 48 -5.97 3.71 -5.02
N VAL A 49 -4.74 3.27 -5.23
CA VAL A 49 -3.76 3.08 -4.16
C VAL A 49 -2.57 3.99 -4.40
N GLU A 50 -2.21 4.72 -3.35
CA GLU A 50 -1.00 5.53 -3.30
C GLU A 50 -0.14 5.06 -2.15
N PHE A 51 1.15 4.96 -2.43
CA PHE A 51 2.16 4.80 -1.42
C PHE A 51 3.20 5.90 -1.54
N PHE A 52 3.64 6.38 -0.38
CA PHE A 52 4.74 7.32 -0.26
C PHE A 52 5.73 6.86 0.82
N LEU A 53 6.98 6.61 0.42
CA LEU A 53 8.09 6.38 1.34
C LEU A 53 8.92 7.65 1.47
N ALA A 54 8.80 8.29 2.61
CA ALA A 54 9.58 9.48 2.91
C ALA A 54 11.09 9.20 2.89
N LYS A 55 11.89 10.18 2.48
CA LYS A 55 13.37 10.13 2.43
C LYS A 55 14.01 9.63 3.73
N ARG A 56 13.41 9.95 4.87
CA ARG A 56 13.86 9.53 6.21
C ARG A 56 13.82 8.02 6.45
N ALA A 57 13.07 7.26 5.65
CA ALA A 57 13.03 5.80 5.73
C ALA A 57 14.24 5.13 5.05
N PHE A 58 15.09 5.91 4.39
CA PHE A 58 16.29 5.43 3.70
C PHE A 58 17.54 5.84 4.50
N GLU A 59 18.50 4.93 4.59
CA GLU A 59 19.82 5.19 5.18
C GLU A 59 20.60 6.23 4.35
N SER A 60 20.52 6.09 3.02
CA SER A 60 21.04 7.09 2.09
C SER A 60 20.07 7.28 0.93
N TYR A 61 19.88 8.53 0.54
CA TYR A 61 19.00 8.91 -0.55
C TYR A 61 19.62 10.06 -1.34
N ALA A 62 20.02 9.77 -2.57
CA ALA A 62 20.66 10.70 -3.48
C ALA A 62 19.87 10.78 -4.79
N LEU A 63 19.45 12.00 -5.14
CA LEU A 63 18.82 12.33 -6.41
C LEU A 63 19.69 13.39 -7.08
N CYS A 64 20.25 13.05 -8.24
CA CYS A 64 21.13 13.94 -8.99
C CYS A 64 20.30 14.85 -9.89
N HIS A 65 20.45 16.16 -9.65
CA HIS A 65 19.63 17.29 -10.07
C HIS A 65 18.27 17.38 -9.38
N ASP A 66 17.87 18.60 -9.04
CA ASP A 66 16.67 18.97 -8.28
C ASP A 66 15.34 18.64 -9.00
N LEU A 67 15.35 17.80 -10.03
CA LEU A 67 14.19 17.40 -10.81
C LEU A 67 13.60 16.08 -10.30
N CYS A 68 12.26 16.00 -10.29
CA CYS A 68 11.54 14.75 -10.12
C CYS A 68 11.88 13.78 -11.26
N MET A 69 12.16 12.53 -10.92
CA MET A 69 12.39 11.45 -11.90
C MET A 69 11.22 10.48 -11.83
N SER A 70 10.74 9.97 -12.96
CA SER A 70 9.70 8.95 -13.01
C SER A 70 10.19 7.78 -13.84
N LEU A 71 10.11 6.56 -13.29
CA LEU A 71 10.50 5.34 -14.00
C LEU A 71 9.30 4.42 -14.18
N PRO A 72 9.00 4.02 -15.43
CA PRO A 72 7.97 3.03 -15.71
C PRO A 72 8.48 1.63 -15.35
N ILE A 73 7.82 0.94 -14.43
CA ILE A 73 8.26 -0.38 -13.96
C ILE A 73 7.17 -1.43 -14.14
N ASP A 74 7.61 -2.67 -14.32
CA ASP A 74 6.77 -3.83 -14.07
C ASP A 74 6.90 -4.23 -12.59
N VAL A 75 5.83 -4.05 -11.83
CA VAL A 75 5.76 -4.36 -10.41
C VAL A 75 5.98 -5.86 -10.17
N ALA A 76 5.51 -6.72 -11.08
CA ALA A 76 5.67 -8.18 -10.95
C ALA A 76 7.14 -8.61 -11.11
N SER A 77 7.86 -8.00 -12.06
CA SER A 77 9.31 -8.21 -12.22
C SER A 77 10.09 -7.74 -11.00
N LEU A 78 9.76 -6.56 -10.44
CA LEU A 78 10.38 -6.07 -9.21
C LEU A 78 10.09 -7.00 -8.02
N ALA A 79 8.85 -7.50 -7.89
CA ALA A 79 8.47 -8.46 -6.85
C ALA A 79 9.30 -9.74 -6.94
N THR A 80 9.53 -10.24 -8.16
CA THR A 80 10.30 -11.47 -8.40
C THR A 80 11.76 -11.33 -7.96
N VAL A 81 12.36 -10.15 -8.14
CA VAL A 81 13.70 -9.86 -7.63
C VAL A 81 13.71 -9.81 -6.10
N LEU A 82 12.77 -9.08 -5.50
CA LEU A 82 12.68 -8.91 -4.04
C LEU A 82 12.29 -10.19 -3.28
N LYS A 83 11.67 -11.17 -3.95
CA LYS A 83 11.39 -12.50 -3.39
C LYS A 83 12.68 -13.24 -2.99
N LYS A 84 13.78 -13.00 -3.69
CA LYS A 84 15.09 -13.63 -3.45
C LYS A 84 15.87 -13.00 -2.30
N THR A 85 15.34 -11.94 -1.69
CA THR A 85 15.96 -11.18 -0.60
C THR A 85 15.38 -11.60 0.74
N ASN A 86 16.22 -11.68 1.77
CA ASN A 86 15.77 -11.82 3.15
C ASN A 86 15.22 -10.50 3.68
N ASN A 87 14.43 -10.56 4.76
CA ASN A 87 13.74 -9.38 5.27
C ASN A 87 14.70 -8.32 5.85
N ASP A 88 15.83 -8.77 6.40
CA ASP A 88 16.81 -7.93 7.08
C ASP A 88 18.01 -7.55 6.19
N ASP A 89 18.03 -8.02 4.93
CA ASP A 89 19.06 -7.65 3.98
C ASP A 89 18.95 -6.17 3.61
N VAL A 90 20.11 -5.58 3.28
CA VAL A 90 20.19 -4.20 2.86
C VAL A 90 19.92 -4.11 1.37
N CYS A 91 18.97 -3.26 0.97
CA CYS A 91 18.54 -3.10 -0.42
C CYS A 91 18.89 -1.72 -0.95
N THR A 92 19.58 -1.67 -2.09
CA THR A 92 19.93 -0.42 -2.77
C THR A 92 19.31 -0.37 -4.16
N LEU A 93 18.47 0.63 -4.41
CA LEU A 93 17.89 0.95 -5.71
C LEU A 93 18.77 1.98 -6.43
N LYS A 94 19.09 1.73 -7.70
CA LYS A 94 19.88 2.64 -8.54
C LYS A 94 19.28 2.76 -9.93
N ALA A 95 19.17 3.99 -10.42
CA ALA A 95 18.73 4.26 -11.80
C ALA A 95 19.36 5.53 -12.37
N GLY A 96 19.68 5.51 -13.67
CA GLY A 96 20.10 6.68 -14.44
C GLY A 96 18.92 7.51 -14.95
N HIS A 97 19.18 8.71 -15.48
CA HIS A 97 18.12 9.62 -15.97
C HIS A 97 17.42 9.09 -17.23
N ARG A 98 18.16 8.39 -18.10
CA ARG A 98 17.65 7.69 -19.29
C ARG A 98 17.92 6.19 -19.20
N ALA A 99 17.75 5.64 -18.00
CA ALA A 99 17.97 4.22 -17.80
C ALA A 99 16.90 3.41 -18.54
N LYS A 100 17.30 2.25 -19.05
CA LYS A 100 16.39 1.20 -19.52
C LYS A 100 16.15 0.12 -18.45
N VAL A 101 16.89 0.20 -17.35
CA VAL A 101 16.88 -0.78 -16.26
C VAL A 101 16.92 -0.07 -14.90
N LEU A 102 16.17 -0.60 -13.94
CA LEU A 102 16.33 -0.31 -12.52
C LEU A 102 17.25 -1.37 -11.92
N THR A 103 18.41 -0.96 -11.42
CA THR A 103 19.34 -1.87 -10.75
C THR A 103 18.95 -1.97 -9.27
N VAL A 104 18.75 -3.20 -8.81
CA VAL A 104 18.54 -3.58 -7.41
C VAL A 104 19.79 -4.30 -6.93
N THR A 105 20.47 -3.75 -5.93
CA THR A 105 21.60 -4.38 -5.25
C THR A 105 21.16 -4.83 -3.87
N ILE A 106 21.39 -6.09 -3.55
CA ILE A 106 21.05 -6.72 -2.28
C ILE A 106 22.36 -7.11 -1.60
N GLU A 107 22.55 -6.65 -0.38
CA GLU A 107 23.69 -6.99 0.47
C GLU A 107 23.16 -7.79 1.66
N ALA A 108 23.66 -9.02 1.82
CA ALA A 108 23.23 -9.86 2.93
C ALA A 108 23.76 -9.31 4.25
N ARG A 109 22.88 -9.15 5.24
CA ARG A 109 23.28 -8.52 6.52
C ARG A 109 24.29 -9.37 7.29
N ASP A 110 24.09 -10.69 7.28
CA ASP A 110 24.92 -11.64 8.03
C ASP A 110 26.20 -12.05 7.26
N GLN A 111 26.25 -11.78 5.96
CA GLN A 111 27.38 -12.15 5.09
C GLN A 111 27.75 -10.96 4.18
N PRO A 112 28.53 -9.98 4.68
CA PRO A 112 28.81 -8.74 3.94
C PRO A 112 29.53 -8.94 2.59
N TRP A 113 30.21 -10.06 2.40
CA TRP A 113 30.86 -10.43 1.13
C TRP A 113 29.86 -10.92 0.07
N LEU A 114 28.63 -11.27 0.46
CA LEU A 114 27.58 -11.72 -0.44
C LEU A 114 26.75 -10.52 -0.92
N VAL A 115 27.02 -10.11 -2.16
CA VAL A 115 26.32 -9.01 -2.82
C VAL A 115 25.70 -9.51 -4.12
N SER A 116 24.38 -9.40 -4.23
CA SER A 116 23.63 -9.76 -5.44
C SER A 116 23.17 -8.52 -6.17
N LYS A 117 23.36 -8.48 -7.49
CA LYS A 117 22.90 -7.39 -8.36
C LYS A 117 21.89 -7.93 -9.36
N HIS A 118 20.73 -7.30 -9.44
CA HIS A 118 19.67 -7.64 -10.37
C HIS A 118 19.25 -6.40 -11.15
N ASP A 119 19.21 -6.51 -12.46
CA ASP A 119 18.72 -5.45 -13.33
C ASP A 119 17.28 -5.77 -13.74
N VAL A 120 16.35 -4.89 -13.38
CA VAL A 120 14.92 -4.98 -13.73
C VAL A 120 14.68 -4.12 -14.97
N PRO A 121 14.22 -4.69 -16.10
CA PRO A 121 13.92 -3.91 -17.29
C PRO A 121 12.76 -2.95 -17.02
N LEU A 122 12.91 -1.71 -17.50
CA LEU A 122 11.85 -0.71 -17.46
C LEU A 122 10.92 -0.90 -18.67
N ILE A 123 9.65 -0.59 -18.47
CA ILE A 123 8.65 -0.68 -19.53
C ILE A 123 8.83 0.50 -20.50
N ASP A 124 8.49 0.30 -21.77
CA ASP A 124 8.54 1.37 -22.78
C ASP A 124 7.58 2.53 -22.38
N PRO A 125 8.01 3.80 -22.48
CA PRO A 125 7.18 4.96 -22.21
C PRO A 125 5.90 5.09 -23.05
N GLY A 126 5.69 4.27 -24.09
CA GLY A 126 4.50 4.29 -24.93
C GLY A 126 3.19 3.85 -24.27
N SER A 127 3.21 3.36 -23.03
CA SER A 127 1.99 3.09 -22.27
C SER A 127 1.35 4.40 -21.81
N GLU A 128 0.08 4.63 -22.14
CA GLU A 128 -0.68 5.74 -21.56
C GLU A 128 -0.88 5.48 -20.05
N TYR A 129 -0.42 6.41 -19.22
CA TYR A 129 -0.61 6.34 -17.78
C TYR A 129 -1.80 7.18 -17.42
N LEU A 130 -2.66 6.66 -16.54
CA LEU A 130 -3.81 7.39 -16.06
C LEU A 130 -3.34 8.62 -15.27
N VAL A 131 -3.82 9.79 -15.68
CA VAL A 131 -3.66 11.01 -14.89
C VAL A 131 -4.70 10.98 -13.80
N ILE A 132 -4.24 10.76 -12.57
CA ILE A 132 -5.12 10.63 -11.42
C ILE A 132 -5.37 11.99 -10.79
N SER A 133 -6.62 12.44 -10.83
CA SER A 133 -7.08 13.69 -10.22
C SER A 133 -6.98 13.65 -8.69
N ARG A 134 -6.71 14.79 -8.08
CA ARG A 134 -6.80 14.93 -6.62
C ARG A 134 -8.27 15.04 -6.23
N ILE A 135 -8.74 14.12 -5.40
CA ILE A 135 -10.10 14.12 -4.87
C ILE A 135 -10.06 14.79 -3.49
N GLN A 136 -10.96 15.74 -3.25
CA GLN A 136 -11.25 16.21 -1.90
C GLN A 136 -12.25 15.25 -1.27
N TYR A 137 -11.92 14.75 -0.08
CA TYR A 137 -12.77 13.81 0.64
C TYR A 137 -13.54 14.57 1.72
N ASP A 138 -14.82 14.24 1.88
CA ASP A 138 -15.69 14.83 2.91
C ASP A 138 -15.25 14.46 4.33
N ALA A 139 -14.62 13.28 4.49
CA ALA A 139 -14.12 12.78 5.76
C ALA A 139 -12.86 11.92 5.57
N LYS A 140 -12.04 11.83 6.63
CA LYS A 140 -10.85 10.98 6.69
C LYS A 140 -10.85 10.18 7.98
N ILE A 141 -10.90 8.85 7.86
CA ILE A 141 -10.87 7.93 9.00
C ILE A 141 -9.51 7.22 9.02
N THR A 142 -8.91 7.07 10.21
CA THR A 142 -7.73 6.23 10.42
C THR A 142 -8.15 4.97 11.18
N MET A 143 -7.94 3.80 10.59
CA MET A 143 -8.31 2.51 11.18
C MET A 143 -7.13 1.53 11.19
N ILE A 144 -7.18 0.55 12.08
CA ILE A 144 -6.20 -0.55 12.12
C ILE A 144 -6.64 -1.68 11.19
N ALA A 145 -5.68 -2.34 10.54
CA ALA A 145 -5.95 -3.43 9.59
C ALA A 145 -6.79 -4.57 10.19
N ARG A 146 -6.67 -4.82 11.50
CA ARG A 146 -7.45 -5.86 12.20
C ARG A 146 -8.96 -5.65 12.04
N ILE A 147 -9.45 -4.42 12.15
CA ILE A 147 -10.87 -4.09 12.01
C ILE A 147 -11.36 -4.42 10.60
N VAL A 148 -10.56 -4.10 9.58
CA VAL A 148 -10.91 -4.38 8.17
C VAL A 148 -11.00 -5.88 7.94
N HIS A 149 -10.09 -6.67 8.54
CA HIS A 149 -10.16 -8.13 8.47
C HIS A 149 -11.39 -8.70 9.19
N GLU A 150 -11.67 -8.23 10.42
CA GLU A 150 -12.87 -8.64 11.16
C GLU A 150 -14.15 -8.34 10.37
N LEU A 151 -14.26 -7.16 9.75
CA LEU A 151 -15.40 -6.79 8.91
C LEU A 151 -15.54 -7.67 7.66
N HIS A 152 -14.41 -7.99 7.01
CA HIS A 152 -14.39 -8.86 5.84
C HIS A 152 -14.80 -10.31 6.16
N GLU A 153 -14.44 -10.81 7.34
CA GLU A 153 -14.86 -12.14 7.81
C GLU A 153 -16.37 -12.21 8.09
N LEU A 154 -16.98 -11.10 8.50
CA LEU A 154 -18.41 -11.02 8.79
C LEU A 154 -19.27 -10.92 7.52
N SER A 155 -18.81 -10.16 6.52
CA SER A 155 -19.54 -9.99 5.25
C SER A 155 -18.63 -9.54 4.10
N GLY A 156 -19.02 -9.90 2.88
CA GLY A 156 -18.47 -9.36 1.64
C GLY A 156 -18.81 -7.88 1.39
N SER A 157 -19.77 -7.30 2.12
CA SER A 157 -20.22 -5.91 1.98
C SER A 157 -20.30 -5.19 3.33
N VAL A 158 -19.77 -3.96 3.38
CA VAL A 158 -19.74 -3.12 4.57
C VAL A 158 -20.29 -1.74 4.23
N ASP A 159 -21.29 -1.30 4.97
CA ASP A 159 -21.80 0.06 4.95
C ASP A 159 -21.04 0.92 5.96
N ILE A 160 -20.58 2.10 5.52
CA ILE A 160 -19.81 3.04 6.36
C ILE A 160 -20.59 4.34 6.47
N GLN A 161 -21.05 4.65 7.66
CA GLN A 161 -21.81 5.86 7.94
C GLN A 161 -21.02 6.78 8.88
N ILE A 162 -20.80 8.03 8.46
CA ILE A 162 -20.10 9.04 9.25
C ILE A 162 -21.14 10.07 9.71
N ILE A 163 -21.33 10.19 11.02
CA ILE A 163 -22.28 11.12 11.63
C ILE A 163 -21.54 11.93 12.69
N HIS A 164 -21.34 13.23 12.42
CA HIS A 164 -20.61 14.13 13.32
C HIS A 164 -19.24 13.56 13.73
N GLU A 165 -19.09 13.15 14.99
CA GLU A 165 -17.88 12.59 15.58
C GLU A 165 -17.90 11.03 15.64
N GLU A 166 -18.80 10.38 14.91
CA GLU A 166 -18.92 8.91 14.91
C GLU A 166 -18.78 8.32 13.51
N ALA A 167 -18.06 7.19 13.42
CA ALA A 167 -17.95 6.38 12.21
C ALA A 167 -18.49 4.97 12.47
N ARG A 168 -19.66 4.64 11.93
CA ARG A 168 -20.31 3.35 12.09
C ARG A 168 -20.00 2.44 10.90
N PHE A 169 -19.61 1.19 11.18
CA PHE A 169 -19.34 0.16 10.17
C PHE A 169 -20.36 -0.97 10.31
N THR A 170 -21.14 -1.24 9.27
CA THR A 170 -22.21 -2.26 9.32
C THR A 170 -21.94 -3.33 8.29
N ALA A 171 -21.72 -4.57 8.73
CA ALA A 171 -21.60 -5.72 7.83
C ALA A 171 -23.00 -6.15 7.35
N LEU A 172 -23.22 -6.17 6.04
CA LEU A 172 -24.54 -6.45 5.43
C LEU A 172 -24.66 -7.93 5.06
N ASP A 173 -25.82 -8.58 5.26
CA ASP A 173 -26.04 -9.93 4.74
C ASP A 173 -26.33 -9.90 3.24
N GLU A 174 -25.62 -10.71 2.45
CA GLU A 174 -25.83 -10.84 1.00
C GLU A 174 -27.20 -11.47 0.66
N GLY A 175 -27.92 -12.08 1.62
CA GLY A 175 -29.18 -12.80 1.37
C GLY A 175 -30.49 -12.08 1.73
N MET A 176 -30.49 -11.14 2.69
CA MET A 176 -31.76 -10.59 3.23
C MET A 176 -31.78 -9.07 3.50
N GLY A 177 -30.67 -8.35 3.32
CA GLY A 177 -30.60 -6.92 3.67
C GLY A 177 -30.83 -6.63 5.17
N LYS A 178 -30.88 -7.67 6.01
CA LYS A 178 -30.90 -7.56 7.47
C LYS A 178 -29.45 -7.51 7.98
N PRO A 179 -29.12 -6.62 8.93
CA PRO A 179 -27.77 -6.59 9.50
C PRO A 179 -27.54 -7.85 10.35
N LEU A 180 -26.61 -8.73 9.92
CA LEU A 180 -26.20 -9.91 10.69
C LEU A 180 -25.46 -9.53 11.97
N SER A 181 -24.71 -8.42 11.90
CA SER A 181 -23.92 -7.85 12.98
C SER A 181 -23.53 -6.41 12.60
N TYR A 182 -23.49 -5.51 13.55
CA TYR A 182 -22.96 -4.16 13.34
C TYR A 182 -21.72 -3.97 14.21
N LEU A 183 -20.68 -3.38 13.63
CA LEU A 183 -19.48 -3.01 14.34
C LEU A 183 -19.53 -1.50 14.57
N GLN A 184 -19.97 -1.10 15.76
CA GLN A 184 -19.91 0.31 16.13
C GLN A 184 -18.51 0.65 16.63
N VAL A 185 -17.82 1.48 15.85
CA VAL A 185 -16.53 2.05 16.21
C VAL A 185 -16.78 3.49 16.65
N HIS A 186 -16.65 3.78 17.93
CA HIS A 186 -16.59 5.18 18.37
C HIS A 186 -15.18 5.70 18.11
N TYR A 187 -15.09 6.76 17.32
CA TYR A 187 -13.83 7.42 16.98
C TYR A 187 -13.84 8.82 17.59
N ASP A 188 -13.20 8.98 18.75
CA ASP A 188 -13.04 10.31 19.33
C ASP A 188 -11.93 11.06 18.56
N PHE A 189 -12.31 12.17 17.91
CA PHE A 189 -11.44 12.93 17.03
C PHE A 189 -10.32 13.68 17.77
N TYR A 190 -10.40 13.81 19.11
CA TYR A 190 -9.43 14.55 19.92
C TYR A 190 -8.44 13.67 20.68
N GLU A 191 -8.88 12.50 21.13
CA GLU A 191 -8.03 11.48 21.76
C GLU A 191 -8.32 10.16 21.06
N GLY A 192 -7.46 9.70 20.14
CA GLY A 192 -7.71 8.52 19.29
C GLY A 192 -7.90 7.21 20.08
N VAL A 193 -9.07 7.04 20.69
CA VAL A 193 -9.47 5.88 21.48
C VAL A 193 -10.59 5.18 20.74
N LEU A 194 -10.26 3.99 20.23
CA LEU A 194 -11.19 3.11 19.54
C LEU A 194 -11.98 2.29 20.59
N LYS A 195 -13.27 2.57 20.76
CA LYS A 195 -14.17 1.71 21.57
C LYS A 195 -15.00 0.83 20.62
N TYR A 196 -14.96 -0.48 20.83
CA TYR A 196 -15.67 -1.48 20.01
C TYR A 196 -16.70 -2.21 20.87
N TYR A 197 -17.88 -2.44 20.32
CA TYR A 197 -18.93 -3.27 20.90
C TYR A 197 -19.36 -4.30 19.87
N ILE A 198 -19.25 -5.58 20.20
CA ILE A 198 -19.84 -6.67 19.41
C ILE A 198 -21.20 -6.95 20.05
N ALA A 199 -22.27 -6.49 19.42
CA ALA A 199 -23.61 -6.83 19.88
C ALA A 199 -23.90 -8.31 19.55
N PRO A 200 -24.49 -9.08 20.48
CA PRO A 200 -24.84 -10.47 20.22
C PRO A 200 -25.86 -10.56 19.09
N LYS A 201 -25.82 -11.69 18.37
CA LYS A 201 -26.82 -12.09 17.40
C LYS A 201 -28.18 -12.05 18.10
N ILE A 202 -29.06 -11.13 17.71
CA ILE A 202 -30.47 -11.23 18.08
C ILE A 202 -31.01 -12.39 17.24
N THR A 203 -30.91 -13.60 17.78
CA THR A 203 -31.82 -14.67 17.36
C THR A 203 -33.18 -14.22 17.84
N ASP A 204 -34.10 -13.97 16.92
CA ASP A 204 -35.53 -13.88 17.22
C ASP A 204 -35.99 -15.28 17.72
N GLU A 205 -35.59 -15.65 18.92
CA GLU A 205 -36.09 -16.80 19.68
C GLU A 205 -36.52 -16.26 21.05
N GLU A 206 -37.71 -15.66 21.07
CA GLU A 206 -38.68 -15.52 22.16
C GLU A 206 -39.81 -14.65 21.55
N GLU A 207 -41.07 -15.08 21.42
CA GLU A 207 -41.93 -15.66 22.46
C GLU A 207 -42.88 -16.73 21.90
N ASN A 208 -43.17 -17.68 22.78
CA ASN A 208 -44.14 -18.77 22.70
C ASN A 208 -45.58 -18.24 22.85
#